data_AF-A0A1X7VW69-F1
#
_entry.id   AF-A0A1X7VW69-F1
#
_cell.length_a   1.000
_cell.length_b   1.000
_cell.length_c   1.000
_cell.angle_alpha   90.00
_cell.angle_beta   90.00
_cell.angle_gamma   90.00
#
_symmetry.space_group_name_H-M   'P 1'
#
loop_
_entity.id
_entity.type
_entity.pdbx_description
1 polymer ?
#
loop_
_entity_poly.entity_id
_entity_poly.type
_entity_poly.pdbx_seq_one_letter_code
_entity_poly.pdbx_strand_id
1 'polypeptide(L)'
;MKSVTVQHVNVYLPRKRSRKIKNYSYLTKMDQSSKDIFNPSIIKDFYPTRPNNMEDVSLYEFVANFKFDRIGKNCEREYKLQSKPALPNHRKFNPMQEAERDDFYYSLIFLFVPFRDESTLVMEGETMEEAFRHHREASIRNIENPFNKLQKFLEAERNWKKIVDARNKAGFTEELPDNKADDEPQLLGEIMEAVADIADMHINVPNLTLEQERQCLM
;
A
#
# COMPACT_ATOMS: atom_id res chain seq x y z
N MET A 1 4.09 -14.79 -24.73
CA MET A 1 4.07 -13.83 -23.59
C MET A 1 4.66 -14.51 -22.37
N LYS A 2 5.68 -13.92 -21.71
CA LYS A 2 6.21 -14.47 -20.44
C LYS A 2 5.22 -14.11 -19.32
N SER A 3 4.80 -15.08 -18.50
CA SER A 3 3.85 -14.90 -17.39
C SER A 3 4.36 -13.88 -16.37
N VAL A 4 3.47 -13.04 -15.84
CA VAL A 4 3.76 -12.17 -14.69
C VAL A 4 3.87 -13.04 -13.45
N THR A 5 4.97 -12.90 -12.70
CA THR A 5 5.11 -13.59 -11.41
C THR A 5 4.19 -12.93 -10.39
N VAL A 6 3.24 -13.69 -9.84
CA VAL A 6 2.36 -13.22 -8.78
C VAL A 6 2.90 -13.67 -7.44
N GLN A 7 3.05 -12.74 -6.49
CA GLN A 7 3.55 -13.03 -5.15
C GLN A 7 2.50 -12.66 -4.10
N HIS A 8 2.02 -13.66 -3.35
CA HIS A 8 0.98 -13.42 -2.35
C HIS A 8 1.56 -12.85 -1.04
N VAL A 9 0.99 -11.74 -0.56
CA VAL A 9 1.32 -11.06 0.69
C VAL A 9 0.16 -11.21 1.66
N ASN A 10 0.45 -11.78 2.85
CA ASN A 10 -0.55 -11.97 3.89
C ASN A 10 -0.73 -10.68 4.73
N VAL A 11 -1.64 -9.82 4.26
CA VAL A 11 -1.92 -8.48 4.82
C VAL A 11 -2.83 -8.48 6.04
N TYR A 12 -3.22 -9.64 6.55
CA TYR A 12 -4.02 -9.71 7.77
C TYR A 12 -3.25 -9.11 8.96
N LEU A 13 -4.01 -8.61 9.94
CA LEU A 13 -3.48 -8.16 11.23
C LEU A 13 -2.51 -9.18 11.84
N PRO A 14 -1.47 -8.76 12.59
CA PRO A 14 -0.43 -9.65 13.09
C PRO A 14 -0.99 -10.86 13.86
N ARG A 15 -2.04 -10.64 14.67
CA ARG A 15 -2.74 -11.70 15.44
C ARG A 15 -3.49 -12.73 14.59
N LYS A 16 -3.89 -12.36 13.36
CA LYS A 16 -4.59 -13.22 12.39
C LYS A 16 -3.62 -13.88 11.39
N ARG A 17 -2.34 -13.49 11.38
CA ARG A 17 -1.37 -13.92 10.37
C ARG A 17 -0.72 -15.26 10.72
N SER A 18 -0.94 -16.27 9.87
CA SER A 18 -0.27 -17.57 9.99
C SER A 18 1.10 -17.59 9.29
N ARG A 19 2.02 -18.43 9.80
CA ARG A 19 3.32 -18.73 9.17
C ARG A 19 3.27 -20.11 8.54
N LYS A 20 3.94 -20.26 7.40
CA LYS A 20 4.11 -21.56 6.75
C LYS A 20 5.10 -22.40 7.55
N ILE A 21 4.70 -23.59 7.97
CA ILE A 21 5.58 -24.56 8.63
C ILE A 21 6.52 -25.18 7.57
N LYS A 22 7.74 -25.53 7.97
CA LYS A 22 8.71 -26.24 7.13
C LYS A 22 8.16 -27.61 6.71
N ASN A 23 8.62 -28.13 5.59
CA ASN A 23 8.16 -29.45 5.13
C ASN A 23 8.58 -30.56 6.10
N TYR A 24 7.78 -31.62 6.19
CA TYR A 24 8.02 -32.80 7.02
C TYR A 24 9.47 -33.32 6.94
N SER A 25 10.04 -33.40 5.73
CA SER A 25 11.41 -33.89 5.53
C SER A 25 12.49 -33.08 6.24
N TYR A 26 12.24 -31.78 6.47
CA TYR A 26 13.12 -30.91 7.24
C TYR A 26 12.85 -31.07 8.73
N LEU A 27 11.57 -31.14 9.12
CA LEU A 27 11.16 -31.28 10.51
C LEU A 27 11.68 -32.59 11.14
N THR A 28 11.69 -33.71 10.41
CA THR A 28 12.18 -34.99 10.94
C THR A 28 13.69 -35.03 11.19
N LYS A 29 14.44 -34.10 10.59
CA LYS A 29 15.89 -33.99 10.76
C LYS A 29 16.27 -32.93 11.79
N MET A 30 15.30 -32.18 12.30
CA MET A 30 15.52 -31.16 13.32
C MET A 30 15.61 -31.79 14.70
N ASP A 31 16.38 -31.13 15.56
CA ASP A 31 16.36 -31.43 16.98
C ASP A 31 14.95 -31.20 17.56
N GLN A 32 14.52 -32.07 18.46
CA GLN A 32 13.16 -32.06 19.01
C GLN A 32 12.87 -30.79 19.85
N SER A 33 13.91 -30.08 20.32
CA SER A 33 13.78 -28.80 21.02
C SER A 33 13.77 -27.57 20.10
N SER A 34 14.01 -27.75 18.80
CA SER A 34 14.08 -26.64 17.85
C SER A 34 12.73 -25.92 17.71
N LYS A 35 12.75 -24.61 17.97
CA LYS A 35 11.60 -23.72 17.76
C LYS A 35 11.54 -23.12 16.35
N ASP A 36 12.57 -23.36 15.52
CA ASP A 36 12.66 -22.85 14.15
C ASP A 36 11.94 -23.77 13.15
N ILE A 37 10.66 -24.02 13.41
CA ILE A 37 9.81 -24.91 12.60
C ILE A 37 9.14 -24.19 11.42
N PHE A 38 9.25 -22.86 11.35
CA PHE A 38 8.58 -22.04 10.35
C PHE A 38 9.51 -21.64 9.21
N ASN A 39 8.96 -21.56 8.01
CA ASN A 39 9.70 -20.98 6.89
C ASN A 39 9.96 -19.48 7.15
N PRO A 40 11.10 -18.98 6.64
CA PRO A 40 11.35 -17.55 6.56
C PRO A 40 10.21 -16.83 5.82
N SER A 41 9.76 -15.72 6.39
CA SER A 41 8.67 -14.88 5.91
C SER A 41 9.21 -13.55 5.42
N ILE A 42 8.75 -13.09 4.26
CA ILE A 42 9.13 -11.76 3.75
C ILE A 42 8.80 -10.67 4.77
N ILE A 43 7.63 -10.78 5.40
CA ILE A 43 7.12 -9.77 6.33
C ILE A 43 7.91 -9.74 7.65
N LYS A 44 8.31 -10.90 8.19
CA LYS A 44 8.95 -10.96 9.51
C LYS A 44 10.47 -11.00 9.43
N ASP A 45 11.00 -11.73 8.45
CA ASP A 45 12.41 -12.07 8.41
C ASP A 45 13.17 -11.21 7.40
N PHE A 46 12.61 -10.85 6.24
CA PHE A 46 13.36 -10.16 5.17
C PHE A 46 13.16 -8.65 5.12
N TYR A 47 11.92 -8.18 5.09
CA TYR A 47 11.62 -6.76 4.91
C TYR A 47 12.04 -5.89 6.11
N PRO A 48 11.82 -6.30 7.38
CA PRO A 48 12.32 -5.58 8.55
C PRO A 48 13.85 -5.48 8.64
N THR A 49 14.55 -6.48 8.08
CA THR A 49 16.02 -6.59 8.10
C THR A 49 16.66 -6.14 6.79
N ARG A 50 15.95 -5.36 5.98
CA ARG A 50 16.50 -4.77 4.75
C ARG A 50 17.62 -3.77 5.07
N PRO A 51 18.58 -3.55 4.15
CA PRO A 51 19.63 -2.55 4.34
C PRO A 51 19.09 -1.14 4.53
N ASN A 52 19.87 -0.27 5.18
CA ASN A 52 19.45 1.10 5.53
C ASN A 52 19.16 1.98 4.30
N ASN A 53 19.79 1.71 3.16
CA ASN A 53 19.50 2.43 1.91
C ASN A 53 18.14 2.09 1.30
N MET A 54 17.37 1.18 1.91
CA MET A 54 16.00 0.82 1.52
C MET A 54 14.98 1.29 2.54
N GLU A 55 15.30 2.23 3.44
CA GLU A 55 14.40 2.65 4.52
C GLU A 55 13.06 3.15 3.98
N ASP A 56 13.08 3.92 2.89
CA ASP A 56 11.88 4.51 2.26
C ASP A 56 11.12 3.55 1.32
N VAL A 57 11.62 2.32 1.14
CA VAL A 57 11.00 1.31 0.29
C VAL A 57 9.86 0.65 1.06
N SER A 58 8.65 0.77 0.53
CA SER A 58 7.45 0.14 1.09
C SER A 58 7.45 -1.39 0.90
N LEU A 59 6.62 -2.12 1.66
CA LEU A 59 6.52 -3.57 1.53
C LEU A 59 6.05 -3.96 0.12
N TYR A 60 5.13 -3.20 -0.46
CA TYR A 60 4.66 -3.43 -1.83
C TYR A 60 5.82 -3.30 -2.84
N GLU A 61 6.58 -2.20 -2.78
CA GLU A 61 7.72 -1.96 -3.67
C GLU A 61 8.82 -3.00 -3.48
N PHE A 62 9.06 -3.39 -2.23
CA PHE A 62 10.04 -4.42 -1.88
C PHE A 62 9.68 -5.76 -2.53
N VAL A 63 8.44 -6.23 -2.34
CA VAL A 63 7.94 -7.49 -2.92
C VAL A 63 7.91 -7.43 -4.44
N ALA A 64 7.48 -6.31 -5.02
CA ALA A 64 7.39 -6.15 -6.46
C ALA A 64 8.77 -6.17 -7.13
N ASN A 65 9.75 -5.47 -6.56
CA ASN A 65 10.96 -5.11 -7.30
C ASN A 65 12.21 -5.84 -6.83
N PHE A 66 12.24 -6.40 -5.62
CA PHE A 66 13.47 -6.92 -5.05
C PHE A 66 13.41 -8.42 -4.80
N LYS A 67 14.54 -9.08 -5.05
CA LYS A 67 14.74 -10.49 -4.72
C LYS A 67 15.99 -10.64 -3.88
N PHE A 68 15.90 -11.44 -2.82
CA PHE A 68 17.07 -11.80 -2.01
C PHE A 68 18.14 -12.44 -2.90
N ASP A 69 19.37 -11.96 -2.77
CA ASP A 69 20.52 -12.48 -3.49
C ASP A 69 21.40 -13.34 -2.57
N ARG A 70 21.99 -12.71 -1.56
CA ARG A 70 22.94 -13.33 -0.64
C ARG A 70 23.12 -12.51 0.63
N ILE A 71 23.88 -13.06 1.57
CA ILE A 71 24.38 -12.32 2.73
C ILE A 71 25.75 -11.74 2.34
N GLY A 72 25.90 -10.43 2.47
CA GLY A 72 27.13 -9.69 2.20
C GLY A 72 28.18 -9.90 3.29
N LYS A 73 29.37 -9.31 3.10
CA LYS A 73 30.52 -9.49 4.00
C LYS A 73 30.26 -9.01 5.43
N ASN A 74 29.37 -8.03 5.60
CA ASN A 74 29.03 -7.44 6.90
C ASN A 74 27.82 -8.11 7.56
N CYS A 75 27.45 -9.32 7.13
CA CYS A 75 26.21 -10.00 7.53
C CYS A 75 24.90 -9.29 7.12
N GLU A 76 24.99 -8.22 6.32
CA GLU A 76 23.83 -7.55 5.75
C GLU A 76 23.24 -8.35 4.58
N ARG A 77 21.92 -8.28 4.38
CA ARG A 77 21.26 -8.95 3.27
C ARG A 77 21.34 -8.11 2.01
N GLU A 78 21.91 -8.66 0.95
CA GLU A 78 21.93 -8.05 -0.37
C GLU A 78 20.71 -8.46 -1.19
N TYR A 79 20.12 -7.50 -1.90
CA TYR A 79 18.95 -7.69 -2.74
C TYR A 79 19.25 -7.23 -4.17
N LYS A 80 18.75 -7.98 -5.15
CA LYS A 80 18.82 -7.63 -6.57
C LYS A 80 17.50 -7.06 -7.05
N LEU A 81 17.58 -6.02 -7.87
CA LEU A 81 16.44 -5.52 -8.61
C LEU A 81 16.01 -6.58 -9.64
N GLN A 82 14.73 -6.89 -9.67
CA GLN A 82 14.16 -7.82 -10.63
C GLN A 82 14.11 -7.16 -12.01
N SER A 83 14.51 -7.90 -13.05
CA SER A 83 14.38 -7.44 -14.45
C SER A 83 12.92 -7.28 -14.88
N LYS A 84 11.99 -7.94 -14.17
CA LYS A 84 10.55 -7.81 -14.31
C LYS A 84 9.92 -7.77 -12.92
N PRO A 85 9.19 -6.70 -12.57
CA PRO A 85 8.51 -6.65 -11.28
C PRO A 85 7.51 -7.81 -11.13
N ALA A 86 7.48 -8.39 -9.94
CA ALA A 86 6.39 -9.27 -9.51
C ALA A 86 5.13 -8.42 -9.24
N LEU A 87 3.96 -9.04 -9.33
CA LEU A 87 2.69 -8.45 -8.89
C LEU A 87 2.39 -8.91 -7.46
N PRO A 88 2.51 -8.04 -6.44
CA PRO A 88 2.08 -8.36 -5.09
C PRO A 88 0.56 -8.52 -5.06
N ASN A 89 0.08 -9.72 -4.75
CA ASN A 89 -1.34 -10.02 -4.60
C ASN A 89 -1.69 -10.18 -3.11
N HIS A 90 -2.86 -9.72 -2.69
CA HIS A 90 -3.29 -9.75 -1.30
C HIS A 90 -4.82 -9.89 -1.22
N ARG A 91 -5.36 -10.21 -0.03
CA ARG A 91 -6.81 -10.22 0.20
C ARG A 91 -7.35 -8.80 0.03
N LYS A 92 -8.46 -8.67 -0.70
CA LYS A 92 -9.22 -7.42 -0.79
C LYS A 92 -10.28 -7.42 0.32
N PHE A 93 -10.34 -6.32 1.04
CA PHE A 93 -11.33 -6.06 2.09
C PHE A 93 -12.32 -5.02 1.59
N ASN A 94 -13.59 -5.12 2.00
CA ASN A 94 -14.63 -4.16 1.65
C ASN A 94 -14.77 -3.08 2.74
N PRO A 95 -14.37 -1.82 2.50
CA PRO A 95 -14.48 -0.77 3.51
C PRO A 95 -15.92 -0.42 3.89
N MET A 96 -16.90 -0.76 3.03
CA MET A 96 -18.33 -0.56 3.31
C MET A 96 -18.86 -1.58 4.33
N GLN A 97 -18.15 -2.69 4.57
CA GLN A 97 -18.48 -3.63 5.63
C GLN A 97 -17.71 -3.25 6.89
N GLU A 98 -18.44 -2.88 7.95
CA GLU A 98 -17.84 -2.46 9.21
C GLU A 98 -16.87 -3.50 9.80
N ALA A 99 -17.21 -4.79 9.69
CA ALA A 99 -16.36 -5.89 10.14
C ALA A 99 -15.03 -6.03 9.37
N GLU A 100 -14.91 -5.46 8.17
CA GLU A 100 -13.70 -5.50 7.33
C GLU A 100 -12.99 -4.14 7.24
N ARG A 101 -13.59 -3.06 7.75
CA ARG A 101 -13.08 -1.69 7.62
C ARG A 101 -11.68 -1.53 8.23
N ASP A 102 -11.47 -2.07 9.42
CA ASP A 102 -10.15 -2.06 10.07
C ASP A 102 -9.12 -2.86 9.28
N ASP A 103 -9.49 -4.06 8.82
CA ASP A 103 -8.58 -4.90 8.03
C ASP A 103 -8.24 -4.22 6.68
N PHE A 104 -9.17 -3.45 6.10
CA PHE A 104 -8.96 -2.64 4.90
C PHE A 104 -7.90 -1.56 5.13
N TYR A 105 -8.12 -0.65 6.08
CA TYR A 105 -7.19 0.45 6.34
C TYR A 105 -5.82 -0.06 6.78
N TYR A 106 -5.82 -1.07 7.65
CA TYR A 106 -4.60 -1.75 8.06
C TYR A 106 -3.80 -2.28 6.85
N SER A 107 -4.48 -2.94 5.90
CA SER A 107 -3.80 -3.50 4.72
C SER A 107 -3.14 -2.44 3.85
N LEU A 108 -3.72 -1.23 3.77
CA LEU A 108 -3.16 -0.12 3.00
C LEU A 108 -1.90 0.44 3.69
N ILE A 109 -1.98 0.72 4.99
CA ILE A 109 -0.83 1.19 5.77
C ILE A 109 0.31 0.17 5.68
N PHE A 110 -0.01 -1.10 5.94
CA PHE A 110 0.94 -2.20 5.94
C PHE A 110 1.63 -2.45 4.59
N LEU A 111 0.98 -2.14 3.46
CA LEU A 111 1.60 -2.31 2.14
C LEU A 111 2.42 -1.10 1.70
N PHE A 112 1.96 0.11 2.01
CA PHE A 112 2.46 1.34 1.36
C PHE A 112 3.26 2.26 2.27
N VAL A 113 3.15 2.14 3.59
CA VAL A 113 3.98 2.86 4.54
C VAL A 113 5.26 2.06 4.80
N PRO A 114 6.46 2.64 4.62
CA PRO A 114 7.70 1.97 4.99
C PRO A 114 7.78 1.76 6.51
N PHE A 115 8.20 0.58 6.96
CA PHE A 115 8.34 0.26 8.38
C PHE A 115 9.44 -0.79 8.60
N ARG A 116 10.04 -0.80 9.78
CA ARG A 116 10.84 -1.93 10.27
C ARG A 116 10.08 -2.72 11.33
N ASP A 117 9.45 -2.00 12.24
CA ASP A 117 8.58 -2.59 13.25
C ASP A 117 7.11 -2.34 12.89
N GLU A 118 6.36 -3.43 12.74
CA GLU A 118 4.93 -3.40 12.45
C GLU A 118 4.12 -2.67 13.54
N SER A 119 4.65 -2.61 14.78
CA SER A 119 4.03 -1.86 15.88
C SER A 119 4.02 -0.34 15.67
N THR A 120 4.89 0.19 14.80
CA THR A 120 5.00 1.64 14.52
C THR A 120 3.94 2.13 13.53
N LEU A 121 3.18 1.22 12.91
CA LEU A 121 2.20 1.55 11.89
C LEU A 121 0.95 2.22 12.46
N VAL A 122 0.61 1.94 13.72
CA VAL A 122 -0.62 2.40 14.40
C VAL A 122 -0.24 2.79 15.82
N MET A 123 -0.52 4.03 16.22
CA MET A 123 -0.20 4.48 17.58
C MET A 123 -1.20 3.89 18.59
N GLU A 124 -0.77 3.79 19.85
CA GLU A 124 -1.64 3.28 20.91
C GLU A 124 -2.87 4.17 21.07
N GLY A 125 -4.05 3.55 21.02
CA GLY A 125 -5.34 4.26 21.11
C GLY A 125 -5.93 4.71 19.77
N GLU A 126 -5.20 4.60 18.66
CA GLU A 126 -5.74 4.93 17.33
C GLU A 126 -6.58 3.81 16.73
N THR A 127 -7.64 4.21 16.02
CA THR A 127 -8.29 3.35 15.03
C THR A 127 -7.41 3.18 13.79
N MET A 128 -7.64 2.12 13.01
CA MET A 128 -6.89 1.88 11.77
C MET A 128 -7.10 2.99 10.74
N GLU A 129 -8.28 3.60 10.73
CA GLU A 129 -8.64 4.72 9.88
C GLU A 129 -7.91 6.01 10.26
N GLU A 130 -7.81 6.32 11.55
CA GLU A 130 -7.02 7.45 12.06
C GLU A 130 -5.54 7.31 11.68
N ALA A 131 -4.95 6.14 11.90
CA ALA A 131 -3.56 5.87 11.52
C ALA A 131 -3.36 6.06 10.00
N PHE A 132 -4.31 5.58 9.18
CA PHE A 132 -4.25 5.78 7.73
C PHE A 132 -4.28 7.26 7.36
N ARG A 133 -5.19 8.04 7.97
CA ARG A 133 -5.28 9.49 7.76
C ARG A 133 -3.99 10.19 8.15
N HIS A 134 -3.39 9.87 9.30
CA HIS A 134 -2.12 10.45 9.74
C HIS A 134 -0.98 10.16 8.76
N HIS A 135 -0.83 8.92 8.29
CA HIS A 135 0.18 8.57 7.29
C HIS A 135 -0.06 9.25 5.94
N ARG A 136 -1.34 9.36 5.52
CA ARG A 136 -1.73 10.08 4.30
C ARG A 136 -1.35 11.55 4.39
N GLU A 137 -1.69 12.21 5.49
CA GLU A 137 -1.37 13.62 5.70
C GLU A 137 0.14 13.87 5.83
N ALA A 138 0.87 13.00 6.54
CA ALA A 138 2.33 13.08 6.63
C ALA A 138 2.98 12.93 5.25
N SER A 139 2.46 12.02 4.42
CA SER A 139 2.90 11.84 3.04
C SER A 139 2.64 13.08 2.18
N ILE A 140 1.54 13.79 2.40
CA ILE A 140 1.21 15.04 1.70
C ILE A 140 2.14 16.19 2.15
N ARG A 141 2.48 16.26 3.44
CA ARG A 141 3.34 17.30 4.02
C ARG A 141 4.82 17.17 3.65
N ASN A 142 5.32 15.96 3.34
CA ASN A 142 6.70 15.72 2.93
C ASN A 142 6.88 15.92 1.40
N ILE A 143 7.35 17.11 1.02
CA ILE A 143 7.31 17.66 -0.35
C ILE A 143 8.35 17.08 -1.33
N GLU A 144 9.18 16.09 -0.99
CA GLU A 144 10.17 15.56 -1.96
C GLU A 144 9.67 14.42 -2.88
N ASN A 145 8.57 13.70 -2.57
CA ASN A 145 7.97 12.75 -3.54
C ASN A 145 6.48 12.36 -3.31
N PRO A 146 5.54 13.30 -3.05
CA PRO A 146 4.13 12.96 -2.81
C PRO A 146 3.33 12.63 -4.08
N PHE A 147 3.69 13.21 -5.23
CA PHE A 147 2.87 13.14 -6.45
C PHE A 147 2.76 11.72 -7.03
N ASN A 148 3.84 10.95 -7.08
CA ASN A 148 3.82 9.63 -7.73
C ASN A 148 3.09 8.55 -6.94
N LYS A 149 3.11 8.60 -5.59
CA LYS A 149 2.41 7.63 -4.74
C LYS A 149 0.93 7.98 -4.60
N LEU A 150 0.60 9.26 -4.42
CA LEU A 150 -0.78 9.74 -4.33
C LEU A 150 -1.52 9.62 -5.67
N GLN A 151 -0.87 9.93 -6.79
CA GLN A 151 -1.45 9.76 -8.13
C GLN A 151 -1.82 8.30 -8.41
N LYS A 152 -0.97 7.35 -8.01
CA LYS A 152 -1.27 5.91 -8.12
C LYS A 152 -2.44 5.49 -7.24
N PHE A 153 -2.58 6.08 -6.06
CA PHE A 153 -3.69 5.82 -5.14
C PHE A 153 -5.03 6.35 -5.69
N LEU A 154 -5.04 7.60 -6.14
CA LEU A 154 -6.21 8.25 -6.74
C LEU A 154 -6.63 7.60 -8.06
N GLU A 155 -5.68 7.13 -8.86
CA GLU A 155 -5.96 6.42 -10.09
C GLU A 155 -6.54 5.02 -9.83
N ALA A 156 -6.06 4.32 -8.80
CA ALA A 156 -6.64 3.05 -8.37
C ALA A 156 -8.09 3.23 -7.87
N GLU A 157 -8.36 4.28 -7.10
CA GLU A 157 -9.68 4.62 -6.60
C GLU A 157 -10.66 4.98 -7.75
N ARG A 158 -10.21 5.80 -8.71
CA ARG A 158 -11.00 6.17 -9.89
C ARG A 158 -11.31 4.97 -10.77
N ASN A 159 -10.36 4.05 -10.94
CA ASN A 159 -10.56 2.83 -11.72
C ASN A 159 -11.50 1.85 -11.03
N TRP A 160 -11.44 1.75 -9.69
CA TRP A 160 -12.40 0.97 -8.90
C TRP A 160 -13.83 1.47 -9.09
N LYS A 161 -14.04 2.79 -8.97
CA LYS A 161 -15.36 3.41 -9.16
C LYS A 161 -15.95 3.08 -10.53
N LYS A 162 -15.16 3.16 -11.61
CA LYS A 162 -15.59 2.77 -12.97
C LYS A 162 -16.02 1.31 -13.07
N ILE A 163 -15.32 0.40 -12.38
CA ILE A 163 -15.65 -1.04 -12.38
C ILE A 163 -16.97 -1.29 -11.64
N VAL A 164 -17.16 -0.65 -10.48
CA VAL A 164 -18.40 -0.74 -9.70
C VAL A 164 -19.58 -0.18 -10.51
N ASP A 165 -19.42 1.01 -11.09
CA ASP A 165 -20.44 1.65 -11.91
C ASP A 165 -20.80 0.81 -13.15
N ALA A 166 -19.79 0.22 -13.82
CA ALA A 166 -20.01 -0.68 -14.95
C ALA A 166 -20.74 -1.96 -14.54
N ARG A 167 -20.43 -2.52 -13.37
CA ARG A 167 -21.09 -3.72 -12.83
C ARG A 167 -22.55 -3.45 -12.46
N ASN A 168 -22.81 -2.31 -11.82
CA ASN A 168 -24.15 -1.85 -11.48
C ASN A 168 -25.00 -1.59 -12.74
N LYS A 169 -24.39 -0.99 -13.77
CA LYS A 169 -25.03 -0.72 -15.06
C LYS A 169 -25.25 -1.98 -15.91
N ALA A 170 -24.43 -3.02 -15.73
CA ALA A 170 -24.55 -4.29 -16.44
C ALA A 170 -25.60 -5.24 -15.83
N GLY A 171 -26.38 -4.81 -14.82
CA GLY A 171 -27.49 -5.59 -14.28
C GLY A 171 -27.07 -6.86 -13.53
N PHE A 172 -25.82 -6.95 -13.05
CA PHE A 172 -25.43 -8.04 -12.14
C PHE A 172 -26.00 -7.79 -10.74
N THR A 173 -27.29 -8.09 -10.58
CA THR A 173 -27.93 -8.32 -9.28
C THR A 173 -27.50 -9.70 -8.78
N GLU A 174 -26.40 -9.75 -8.02
CA GLU A 174 -26.43 -10.59 -6.82
C GLU A 174 -26.91 -9.67 -5.70
N GLU A 175 -28.10 -9.96 -5.20
CA GLU A 175 -28.84 -9.17 -4.23
C GLU A 175 -27.99 -8.86 -2.98
N LEU A 176 -27.66 -7.59 -2.79
CA LEU A 176 -27.32 -7.04 -1.48
C LEU A 176 -28.64 -6.67 -0.79
N PRO A 177 -28.85 -7.04 0.48
CA PRO A 177 -30.09 -6.71 1.16
C PRO A 177 -30.19 -5.19 1.36
N ASP A 178 -31.42 -4.74 1.13
CA ASP A 178 -31.93 -3.37 1.08
C ASP A 178 -31.60 -2.59 2.36
N ASN A 179 -30.63 -1.67 2.28
CA ASN A 179 -30.40 -0.67 3.31
C ASN A 179 -31.41 0.46 3.10
N LYS A 180 -32.32 0.61 4.07
CA LYS A 180 -33.08 1.83 4.30
C LYS A 180 -32.10 3.01 4.34
N ALA A 181 -32.46 4.05 3.59
CA ALA A 181 -31.73 5.30 3.43
C ALA A 181 -31.58 6.09 4.75
N ASP A 182 -30.58 6.99 4.70
CA ASP A 182 -30.28 8.13 5.59
C ASP A 182 -29.61 7.81 6.95
N ASP A 183 -28.57 8.53 7.40
CA ASP A 183 -28.13 9.91 7.11
C ASP A 183 -26.59 10.02 7.07
N GLU A 184 -25.99 10.66 6.05
CA GLU A 184 -24.87 11.62 6.22
C GLU A 184 -24.57 12.41 4.92
N PRO A 185 -25.26 13.55 4.65
CA PRO A 185 -24.99 14.39 3.48
C PRO A 185 -23.89 15.46 3.68
N GLN A 186 -23.29 15.59 4.87
CA GLN A 186 -22.38 16.70 5.15
C GLN A 186 -20.99 16.56 4.49
N LEU A 187 -20.37 15.38 4.54
CA LEU A 187 -18.98 15.20 4.11
C LEU A 187 -18.79 15.33 2.59
N LEU A 188 -19.82 14.96 1.81
CA LEU A 188 -19.77 15.03 0.35
C LEU A 188 -19.92 16.47 -0.18
N GLY A 189 -20.66 17.32 0.55
CA GLY A 189 -20.80 18.75 0.23
C GLY A 189 -19.47 19.49 0.38
N GLU A 190 -18.76 19.24 1.48
CA GLU A 190 -17.46 19.87 1.79
C GLU A 190 -16.38 19.49 0.75
N ILE A 191 -16.41 18.24 0.26
CA ILE A 191 -15.47 17.77 -0.77
C ILE A 191 -15.76 18.40 -2.14
N MET A 192 -17.04 18.61 -2.48
CA MET A 192 -17.41 19.25 -3.75
C MET A 192 -17.06 20.74 -3.77
N GLU A 193 -17.21 21.43 -2.64
CA GLU A 193 -16.86 22.85 -2.49
C GLU A 193 -15.34 23.06 -2.60
N ALA A 194 -14.54 22.27 -1.88
CA ALA A 194 -13.07 22.33 -1.97
C ALA A 194 -12.54 22.01 -3.38
N VAL A 195 -13.20 21.12 -4.12
CA VAL A 195 -12.83 20.80 -5.51
C VAL A 195 -13.20 21.94 -6.48
N ALA A 196 -14.29 22.67 -6.22
CA ALA A 196 -14.68 23.83 -7.02
C ALA A 196 -13.71 25.01 -6.81
N ASP A 197 -13.28 25.27 -5.57
CA ASP A 197 -12.32 26.33 -5.26
C ASP A 197 -10.94 26.11 -5.91
N ILE A 198 -10.50 24.84 -5.98
CA ILE A 198 -9.26 24.46 -6.65
C ILE A 198 -9.37 24.63 -8.17
N ALA A 199 -10.55 24.38 -8.75
CA ALA A 199 -10.78 24.58 -10.17
C ALA A 199 -10.78 26.07 -10.56
N ASP A 200 -11.27 26.95 -9.68
CA ASP A 200 -11.34 28.39 -9.94
C ASP A 200 -9.95 29.07 -9.87
N MET A 201 -9.05 28.57 -9.00
CA MET A 201 -7.65 29.01 -8.97
C MET A 201 -6.88 28.71 -10.28
N HIS A 202 -7.27 27.69 -11.05
CA HIS A 202 -6.58 27.30 -12.28
C HIS A 202 -7.03 28.07 -13.53
N ILE A 203 -8.03 28.94 -13.44
CA ILE A 203 -8.54 29.71 -14.58
C ILE A 203 -7.91 31.12 -14.67
N ASN A 204 -7.25 31.62 -13.62
CA ASN A 204 -6.68 32.98 -13.57
C ASN A 204 -5.15 33.06 -13.45
N VAL A 205 -4.41 32.18 -14.12
CA VAL A 205 -2.97 32.40 -14.33
C VAL A 205 -2.74 32.94 -15.75
N PRO A 206 -2.38 34.22 -15.93
CA PRO A 206 -2.04 34.74 -17.25
C PRO A 206 -0.73 34.10 -17.73
N ASN A 207 -0.77 33.59 -18.96
CA ASN A 207 0.35 33.11 -19.76
C ASN A 207 1.60 33.98 -19.60
N LEU A 208 2.65 33.45 -18.98
CA LEU A 208 4.01 33.98 -19.09
C LEU A 208 4.73 33.20 -20.19
N THR A 209 4.80 33.85 -21.35
CA THR A 209 5.44 33.41 -22.58
C THR A 209 6.96 33.28 -22.44
N LEU A 210 7.50 32.32 -23.21
CA LEU A 210 8.89 31.92 -23.45
C LEU A 210 9.83 33.06 -23.90
N GLU A 211 10.08 34.06 -23.05
CA GLU A 211 11.06 35.13 -23.37
C GLU A 211 12.08 35.41 -22.25
N GLN A 212 12.14 34.57 -21.21
CA GLN A 212 13.13 34.72 -20.12
C GLN A 212 14.36 33.79 -20.21
N GLU A 213 14.43 32.89 -21.21
CA GLU A 213 15.59 32.01 -21.43
C GLU A 213 16.68 32.61 -22.37
N ARG A 214 16.72 33.94 -22.56
CA ARG A 214 17.82 34.63 -23.27
C ARG A 214 18.45 35.78 -22.49
N GLN A 215 18.77 35.54 -21.22
CA GLN A 215 19.82 36.27 -20.53
C GLN A 215 20.85 35.31 -19.93
N CYS A 216 21.62 34.68 -20.81
CA CYS A 216 23.03 34.37 -20.56
C CYS A 216 23.86 35.50 -21.19
N LEU A 217 24.99 35.85 -20.55
CA LEU A 217 26.09 36.73 -21.01
C LEU A 217 25.96 38.23 -20.68
N MET A 218 26.42 38.61 -19.48
CA MET A 218 27.65 39.40 -19.29
C MET A 218 28.32 39.00 -17.98
#